data_AF-A0A971TF18-F1
#
_entry.id   AF-A0A971TF18-F1
#
_cell.length_a   1.000
_cell.length_b   1.000
_cell.length_c   1.000
_cell.angle_alpha   90.00
_cell.angle_beta   90.00
_cell.angle_gamma   90.00
#
_symmetry.space_group_name_H-M   'P 1'
#
loop_
_entity.id
_entity.type
_entity.pdbx_description
1 polymer ?
#
loop_
_entity_poly.entity_id
_entity_poly.type
_entity_poly.pdbx_seq_one_letter_code
_entity_poly.pdbx_strand_id
1 'polypeptide(L)'
;ELYRHLAELSRLREEHPALADGIQQTRYAADGPGLFVTSRYDHQAGVEYLVAVNNATSPQTATVSTWNSNEQFKPVYGTTAKAKSGKDMSVTLTVPALSAAVWRSSSKVDRPANAPTVSLALAPGATVGGRAEIGADIDVDTPIDATFLYRPVGTSEWRVIGTDDTAPYRVFHDVSAMEKGTLLEYRIIAKDRQDRIGTAGSWGVVGAPAAGGGSGSNDPVEQPDFVSVPGAHNSEMGCTGDPNDGDWQPACEFAQLTLDGNDQIWKGTWTIPGGQWAYKAAINNSWDENYGMNAVPSGENISYEVPAGGGEVSFYYDHATHWVTSDAEGPIITAPGSFQSVLGCAGDWQPDCMRPWLQDPDGDGTYTFTTSLIPAGSYEVKVAHALSWDENYGVGGVPDGPNYQFSVPADGATTTFSYDLAGHVLTVTSG
;
A
#
# COMPACT_ATOMS: atom_id res chain seq x y z
N GLU A 1 22.35 24.52 -27.29
CA GLU A 1 22.05 23.09 -27.11
C GLU A 1 20.75 22.84 -26.34
N LEU A 2 20.66 23.12 -25.03
CA LEU A 2 19.44 22.81 -24.23
C LEU A 2 18.13 23.37 -24.81
N TYR A 3 18.07 24.67 -25.14
CA TYR A 3 16.85 25.27 -25.71
C TYR A 3 16.43 24.69 -27.07
N ARG A 4 17.40 24.22 -27.88
CA ARG A 4 17.09 23.57 -29.16
C ARG A 4 16.51 22.18 -28.94
N HIS A 5 17.07 21.45 -27.98
CA HIS A 5 16.56 20.14 -27.58
C HIS A 5 15.15 20.22 -26.99
N LEU A 6 14.88 21.19 -26.11
CA LEU A 6 13.53 21.43 -25.59
C LEU A 6 12.53 21.78 -26.70
N ALA A 7 12.93 22.59 -27.68
CA ALA A 7 12.08 22.92 -28.83
C ALA A 7 11.79 21.70 -29.73
N GLU A 8 12.74 20.78 -29.87
CA GLU A 8 12.55 19.51 -30.57
C GLU A 8 11.56 18.61 -29.84
N LEU A 9 11.72 18.42 -28.52
CA LEU A 9 10.81 17.63 -27.70
C LEU A 9 9.39 18.24 -27.64
N SER A 10 9.28 19.57 -27.63
CA SER A 10 7.99 20.26 -27.71
C SER A 10 7.26 19.91 -29.01
N ARG A 11 7.95 20.02 -30.15
CA ARG A 11 7.39 19.67 -31.46
C ARG A 11 7.03 18.19 -31.54
N LEU A 12 7.86 17.32 -30.97
CA LEU A 12 7.58 15.89 -30.91
C LEU A 12 6.25 15.60 -30.19
N ARG A 13 6.01 16.27 -29.06
CA ARG A 13 4.75 16.12 -28.29
C ARG A 13 3.55 16.73 -29.01
N GLU A 14 3.73 17.80 -29.78
CA GLU A 14 2.68 18.38 -30.62
C GLU A 14 2.31 17.46 -31.80
N GLU A 15 3.30 16.84 -32.45
CA GLU A 15 3.10 15.91 -33.57
C GLU A 15 2.56 14.53 -33.10
N HIS A 16 2.88 14.13 -31.87
CA HIS A 16 2.45 12.88 -31.26
C HIS A 16 1.80 13.14 -29.89
N PRO A 17 0.52 13.55 -29.86
CA PRO A 17 -0.18 13.91 -28.63
C PRO A 17 -0.11 12.84 -27.53
N ALA A 18 -0.14 11.56 -27.92
CA ALA A 18 -0.01 10.44 -26.98
C ALA A 18 1.27 10.46 -26.12
N LEU A 19 2.34 11.13 -26.55
CA LEU A 19 3.54 11.33 -25.73
C LEU A 19 3.34 12.38 -24.62
N ALA A 20 2.35 13.25 -24.77
CA ALA A 20 1.90 14.19 -23.76
C ALA A 20 0.82 13.60 -22.86
N ASP A 21 -0.25 13.06 -23.43
CA ASP A 21 -1.50 12.73 -22.71
C ASP A 21 -1.97 11.27 -22.86
N GLY A 22 -1.21 10.42 -23.56
CA GLY A 22 -1.55 9.02 -23.71
C GLY A 22 -1.31 8.24 -22.41
N ILE A 23 -2.09 7.18 -22.20
CA ILE A 23 -1.98 6.31 -21.03
C ILE A 23 -0.61 5.69 -20.97
N GLN A 24 -0.04 5.69 -19.77
CA GLN A 24 1.29 5.17 -19.54
C GLN A 24 1.24 3.81 -18.84
N GLN A 25 1.74 2.76 -19.49
CA GLN A 25 2.01 1.48 -18.83
C GLN A 25 3.52 1.27 -18.71
N THR A 26 4.05 1.11 -17.51
CA THR A 26 5.45 0.72 -17.32
C THR A 26 5.63 -0.72 -17.80
N ARG A 27 6.60 -0.93 -18.69
CA ARG A 27 6.91 -2.25 -19.26
C ARG A 27 8.18 -2.85 -18.70
N TYR A 28 9.13 -2.00 -18.35
CA TYR A 28 10.42 -2.40 -17.81
C TYR A 28 11.06 -1.25 -17.06
N ALA A 29 11.64 -1.54 -15.90
CA ALA A 29 12.50 -0.63 -15.17
C ALA A 29 13.71 -1.44 -14.70
N ALA A 30 14.91 -0.99 -15.06
CA ALA A 30 16.13 -1.56 -14.50
C ALA A 30 16.25 -1.20 -13.01
N ASP A 31 16.82 -2.13 -12.24
CA ASP A 31 17.28 -1.84 -10.89
C ASP A 31 18.60 -1.05 -10.99
N GLY A 32 18.56 0.25 -10.67
CA GLY A 32 19.67 1.19 -10.83
C GLY A 32 19.84 1.78 -12.24
N PRO A 33 21.06 2.26 -12.61
CA PRO A 33 21.30 2.83 -13.93
C PRO A 33 21.07 1.81 -15.05
N GLY A 34 20.13 2.10 -15.94
CA GLY A 34 19.74 1.20 -17.02
C GLY A 34 18.60 1.74 -17.87
N LEU A 35 17.84 0.82 -18.44
CA LEU A 35 16.72 1.13 -19.30
C LEU A 35 15.41 1.27 -18.50
N PHE A 36 14.65 2.31 -18.81
CA PHE A 36 13.25 2.44 -18.41
C PHE A 36 12.39 2.47 -19.68
N VAL A 37 11.42 1.57 -19.78
CA VAL A 37 10.55 1.43 -20.95
C VAL A 37 9.09 1.51 -20.53
N THR A 38 8.34 2.34 -21.25
CA THR A 38 6.91 2.47 -21.08
C THR A 38 6.17 2.42 -22.41
N SER A 39 4.94 1.92 -22.39
CA SER A 39 3.99 2.08 -23.47
C SER A 39 3.15 3.34 -23.24
N ARG A 40 3.01 4.18 -24.27
CA ARG A 40 2.03 5.26 -24.33
C ARG A 40 0.91 4.90 -25.31
N TYR A 41 -0.33 4.81 -24.85
CA TYR A 41 -1.47 4.52 -25.72
C TYR A 41 -2.14 5.79 -26.23
N ASP A 42 -2.29 5.91 -27.55
CA ASP A 42 -3.04 6.97 -28.21
C ASP A 42 -4.52 6.58 -28.31
N HIS A 43 -5.39 7.23 -27.53
CA HIS A 43 -6.82 6.95 -27.54
C HIS A 43 -7.48 7.20 -28.90
N GLN A 44 -7.06 8.26 -29.61
CA GLN A 44 -7.73 8.67 -30.84
C GLN A 44 -7.29 7.81 -32.02
N ALA A 45 -5.99 7.56 -32.12
CA ALA A 45 -5.44 6.73 -33.18
C ALA A 45 -5.56 5.23 -32.90
N GLY A 46 -5.67 4.84 -31.63
CA GLY A 46 -5.74 3.46 -31.17
C GLY A 46 -4.42 2.71 -31.24
N VAL A 47 -3.29 3.43 -31.17
CA VAL A 47 -1.94 2.89 -31.39
C VAL A 47 -1.09 2.96 -30.12
N GLU A 48 -0.17 2.01 -29.99
CA GLU A 48 0.87 1.98 -28.96
C GLU A 48 2.12 2.75 -29.42
N TYR A 49 2.70 3.55 -28.52
CA TYR A 49 4.07 4.04 -28.61
C TYR A 49 4.92 3.35 -27.56
N LEU A 50 6.12 2.89 -27.92
CA LEU A 50 7.12 2.44 -26.97
C LEU A 50 8.10 3.59 -26.74
N VAL A 51 8.23 4.05 -25.50
CA VAL A 51 9.15 5.10 -25.09
C VAL A 51 10.19 4.45 -24.18
N ALA A 52 11.46 4.52 -24.58
CA ALA A 52 12.56 3.95 -23.82
C ALA A 52 13.62 5.02 -23.53
N VAL A 53 14.05 5.12 -22.28
CA VAL A 53 15.11 6.04 -21.84
C VAL A 53 16.20 5.22 -21.17
N ASN A 54 17.45 5.45 -21.54
CA ASN A 54 18.61 4.80 -20.96
C ASN A 54 19.45 5.83 -20.21
N ASN A 55 19.51 5.72 -18.88
CA ASN A 55 20.35 6.58 -18.04
C ASN A 55 21.73 5.96 -17.71
N ALA A 56 22.04 4.77 -18.23
CA ALA A 56 23.37 4.17 -18.12
C ALA A 56 24.36 4.78 -19.12
N THR A 57 25.65 4.68 -18.81
CA THR A 57 26.76 5.15 -19.67
C THR A 57 27.15 4.17 -20.77
N SER A 58 26.41 3.07 -20.92
CA SER A 58 26.56 2.07 -21.99
C SER A 58 25.21 1.77 -22.66
N PRO A 59 25.20 1.30 -23.92
CA PRO A 59 23.96 0.85 -24.56
C PRO A 59 23.29 -0.27 -23.75
N GLN A 60 21.98 -0.16 -23.57
CA GLN A 60 21.18 -1.13 -22.81
C GLN A 60 20.15 -1.80 -23.72
N THR A 61 19.79 -3.04 -23.39
CA THR A 61 18.80 -3.83 -24.13
C THR A 61 17.82 -4.46 -23.16
N ALA A 62 16.52 -4.41 -23.47
CA ALA A 62 15.49 -5.13 -22.73
C ALA A 62 14.45 -5.71 -23.68
N THR A 63 13.82 -6.81 -23.26
CA THR A 63 12.65 -7.37 -23.92
C THR A 63 11.41 -6.99 -23.12
N VAL A 64 10.43 -6.39 -23.80
CA VAL A 64 9.20 -5.88 -23.20
C VAL A 64 7.97 -6.48 -23.85
N SER A 65 6.90 -6.63 -23.09
CA SER A 65 5.58 -6.97 -23.63
C SER A 65 4.98 -5.78 -24.39
N THR A 66 4.13 -6.10 -25.35
CA THR A 66 3.38 -5.18 -26.21
C THR A 66 1.95 -5.68 -26.33
N TRP A 67 1.04 -4.88 -26.88
CA TRP A 67 -0.36 -5.30 -26.99
C TRP A 67 -0.70 -6.10 -28.25
N ASN A 68 0.20 -6.15 -29.23
CA ASN A 68 -0.04 -6.85 -30.50
C ASN A 68 1.06 -7.85 -30.80
N SER A 69 0.66 -8.98 -31.37
CA SER A 69 1.61 -9.96 -31.92
C SER A 69 2.04 -9.55 -33.34
N ASN A 70 3.29 -9.85 -33.72
CA ASN A 70 3.83 -9.57 -35.06
C ASN A 70 3.76 -8.10 -35.50
N GLU A 71 3.64 -7.17 -34.56
CA GLU A 71 3.42 -5.74 -34.80
C GLU A 71 4.70 -5.04 -35.23
N GLN A 72 4.60 -4.11 -36.19
CA GLN A 72 5.75 -3.30 -36.62
C GLN A 72 5.75 -1.94 -35.94
N PHE A 73 6.82 -1.67 -35.19
CA PHE A 73 7.04 -0.39 -34.53
C PHE A 73 7.99 0.47 -35.38
N LYS A 74 7.46 1.58 -35.90
CA LYS A 74 8.21 2.57 -36.67
C LYS A 74 8.95 3.52 -35.74
N PRO A 75 10.23 3.85 -36.01
CA PRO A 75 10.95 4.84 -35.22
C PRO A 75 10.29 6.22 -35.33
N VAL A 76 10.24 6.93 -34.20
CA VAL A 76 9.66 8.27 -34.06
C VAL A 76 10.71 9.27 -33.56
N TYR A 77 11.49 8.89 -32.54
CA TYR A 77 12.48 9.79 -31.94
C TYR A 77 13.74 9.02 -31.51
N GLY A 78 14.91 9.66 -31.61
CA GLY A 78 16.18 9.17 -31.04
C GLY A 78 16.73 7.86 -31.61
N THR A 79 16.09 7.31 -32.65
CA THR A 79 16.51 6.07 -33.30
C THR A 79 16.04 6.02 -34.76
N THR A 80 16.72 5.21 -35.57
CA THR A 80 16.30 4.85 -36.94
C THR A 80 15.97 3.36 -37.07
N ALA A 81 16.22 2.58 -36.02
CA ALA A 81 15.94 1.15 -35.99
C ALA A 81 14.44 0.92 -35.90
N LYS A 82 13.91 0.03 -36.73
CA LYS A 82 12.56 -0.51 -36.57
C LYS A 82 12.58 -1.60 -35.51
N ALA A 83 11.46 -1.77 -34.82
CA ALA A 83 11.26 -2.91 -33.91
C ALA A 83 10.04 -3.73 -34.38
N LYS A 84 10.02 -5.01 -34.03
CA LYS A 84 8.90 -5.90 -34.38
C LYS A 84 8.61 -6.84 -33.23
N SER A 85 7.36 -6.90 -32.79
CA SER A 85 6.97 -7.86 -31.76
C SER A 85 6.89 -9.28 -32.31
N GLY A 86 7.16 -10.27 -31.46
CA GLY A 86 7.02 -11.69 -31.75
C GLY A 86 5.56 -12.16 -31.72
N LYS A 87 5.37 -13.47 -31.87
CA LYS A 87 4.04 -14.11 -31.70
C LYS A 87 3.57 -14.11 -30.25
N ASP A 88 4.52 -14.06 -29.33
CA ASP A 88 4.38 -13.93 -27.88
C ASP A 88 4.13 -12.49 -27.43
N MET A 89 3.92 -11.56 -28.37
CA MET A 89 3.68 -10.14 -28.10
C MET A 89 4.84 -9.46 -27.37
N SER A 90 6.08 -9.97 -27.50
CA SER A 90 7.27 -9.34 -26.91
C SER A 90 8.14 -8.68 -27.97
N VAL A 91 8.86 -7.62 -27.61
CA VAL A 91 9.83 -6.94 -28.50
C VAL A 91 11.10 -6.59 -27.74
N THR A 92 12.25 -6.85 -28.36
CA THR A 92 13.55 -6.46 -27.83
C THR A 92 13.96 -5.09 -28.36
N LEU A 93 14.28 -4.17 -27.45
CA LEU A 93 14.71 -2.81 -27.74
C LEU A 93 16.14 -2.59 -27.27
N THR A 94 16.96 -1.93 -28.08
CA THR A 94 18.32 -1.50 -27.70
C THR A 94 18.39 0.02 -27.79
N VAL A 95 18.81 0.68 -26.70
CA VAL A 95 18.90 2.14 -26.60
C VAL A 95 20.34 2.54 -26.24
N PRO A 96 20.97 3.47 -27.00
CA PRO A 96 22.31 3.96 -26.69
C PRO A 96 22.43 4.55 -25.29
N ALA A 97 23.66 4.64 -24.79
CA ALA A 97 23.97 5.28 -23.51
C ALA A 97 23.39 6.71 -23.41
N LEU A 98 22.86 7.08 -22.26
CA LEU A 98 22.40 8.44 -21.95
C LEU A 98 21.47 9.04 -23.02
N SER A 99 20.53 8.24 -23.53
CA SER A 99 19.66 8.63 -24.65
C SER A 99 18.23 8.13 -24.49
N ALA A 100 17.33 8.63 -25.34
CA ALA A 100 15.95 8.18 -25.42
C ALA A 100 15.61 7.74 -26.84
N ALA A 101 14.72 6.77 -26.97
CA ALA A 101 14.20 6.30 -28.25
C ALA A 101 12.69 6.08 -28.16
N VAL A 102 11.97 6.45 -29.22
CA VAL A 102 10.52 6.28 -29.31
C VAL A 102 10.18 5.54 -30.59
N TRP A 103 9.27 4.58 -30.47
CA TRP A 103 8.65 3.91 -31.60
C TRP A 103 7.13 3.98 -31.53
N ARG A 104 6.46 3.87 -32.67
CA ARG A 104 5.01 3.85 -32.81
C ARG A 104 4.58 2.61 -33.57
N SER A 105 3.60 1.87 -33.06
CA SER A 105 2.96 0.78 -33.79
C SER A 105 2.36 1.26 -35.12
N SER A 106 2.41 0.38 -36.11
CA SER A 106 1.89 0.58 -37.45
C SER A 106 0.40 0.26 -37.54
N SER A 107 -0.09 -0.64 -36.69
CA SER A 107 -1.50 -1.00 -36.60
C SER A 107 -2.13 -0.55 -35.27
N LYS A 108 -3.46 -0.63 -35.21
CA LYS A 108 -4.19 -0.38 -33.96
C LYS A 108 -4.02 -1.57 -33.03
N VAL A 109 -4.07 -1.32 -31.73
CA VAL A 109 -4.10 -2.40 -30.73
C VAL A 109 -5.25 -3.36 -31.04
N ASP A 110 -4.93 -4.66 -31.05
CA ASP A 110 -5.84 -5.74 -31.36
C ASP A 110 -7.02 -5.73 -30.40
N ARG A 111 -8.18 -6.18 -30.90
CA ARG A 111 -9.39 -6.24 -30.09
C ARG A 111 -9.33 -7.51 -29.22
N PRO A 112 -9.43 -7.40 -27.88
CA PRO A 112 -9.56 -8.60 -27.04
C PRO A 112 -10.79 -9.42 -27.47
N ALA A 113 -10.85 -10.71 -27.16
CA ALA A 113 -12.01 -11.54 -27.52
C ALA A 113 -13.20 -11.32 -26.56
N ASN A 114 -12.93 -11.08 -25.28
CA ASN A 114 -13.91 -10.99 -24.21
C ASN A 114 -14.00 -9.57 -23.64
N ALA A 115 -15.14 -9.24 -23.03
CA ALA A 115 -15.26 -8.05 -22.19
C ALA A 115 -14.37 -8.20 -20.93
N PRO A 116 -13.93 -7.10 -20.32
CA PRO A 116 -13.10 -7.16 -19.11
C PRO A 116 -13.87 -7.82 -17.96
N THR A 117 -13.20 -8.70 -17.22
CA THR A 117 -13.69 -9.22 -15.95
C THR A 117 -13.22 -8.30 -14.84
N VAL A 118 -14.12 -7.94 -13.92
CA VAL A 118 -13.85 -6.91 -12.91
C VAL A 118 -14.35 -7.38 -11.55
N SER A 119 -13.59 -7.08 -10.50
CA SER A 119 -14.02 -7.15 -9.11
C SER A 119 -13.61 -5.87 -8.38
N LEU A 120 -14.40 -5.45 -7.39
CA LEU A 120 -13.98 -4.40 -6.46
C LEU A 120 -13.21 -5.06 -5.31
N ALA A 121 -12.10 -4.46 -4.92
CA ALA A 121 -11.32 -4.90 -3.76
C ALA A 121 -12.03 -4.55 -2.43
N LEU A 122 -13.01 -3.66 -2.46
CA LEU A 122 -13.83 -3.31 -1.30
C LEU A 122 -14.73 -4.48 -0.89
N ALA A 123 -14.46 -5.08 0.28
CA ALA A 123 -15.31 -6.11 0.85
C ALA A 123 -16.73 -5.58 1.15
N PRO A 124 -17.79 -6.35 0.88
CA PRO A 124 -19.17 -5.94 1.18
C PRO A 124 -19.34 -5.62 2.68
N GLY A 125 -19.75 -4.39 2.97
CA GLY A 125 -19.95 -3.90 4.33
C GLY A 125 -18.72 -3.33 5.02
N ALA A 126 -17.60 -3.23 4.32
CA ALA A 126 -16.40 -2.58 4.83
C ALA A 126 -16.65 -1.11 5.21
N THR A 127 -15.91 -0.63 6.21
CA THR A 127 -15.91 0.77 6.59
C THR A 127 -15.20 1.61 5.53
N VAL A 128 -15.82 2.72 5.13
CA VAL A 128 -15.23 3.75 4.27
C VAL A 128 -15.18 5.04 5.06
N GLY A 129 -14.00 5.61 5.30
CA GLY A 129 -13.88 6.82 6.09
C GLY A 129 -12.73 7.72 5.63
N GLY A 130 -12.82 9.00 5.98
CA GLY A 130 -11.86 10.01 5.52
C GLY A 130 -11.73 10.00 4.00
N ARG A 131 -10.53 9.68 3.51
CA ARG A 131 -10.23 9.49 2.09
C ARG A 131 -10.02 8.00 1.81
N ALA A 132 -11.12 7.28 1.65
CA ALA A 132 -11.12 5.83 1.49
C ALA A 132 -10.59 5.40 0.11
N GLU A 133 -9.64 4.46 0.07
CA GLU A 133 -9.21 3.82 -1.17
C GLU A 133 -10.31 2.85 -1.65
N ILE A 134 -10.68 2.98 -2.92
CA ILE A 134 -11.61 2.09 -3.62
C ILE A 134 -10.81 1.48 -4.77
N GLY A 135 -10.29 0.27 -4.54
CA GLY A 135 -9.53 -0.49 -5.52
C GLY A 135 -10.40 -1.45 -6.33
N ALA A 136 -9.87 -1.89 -7.47
CA ALA A 136 -10.45 -2.93 -8.29
C ALA A 136 -9.40 -3.79 -8.98
N ASP A 137 -9.71 -5.07 -9.11
CA ASP A 137 -8.95 -6.00 -9.93
C ASP A 137 -9.65 -6.14 -11.28
N ILE A 138 -8.88 -5.97 -12.35
CA ILE A 138 -9.36 -6.07 -13.71
C ILE A 138 -8.40 -7.01 -14.45
N ASP A 139 -8.90 -8.18 -14.83
CA ASP A 139 -8.12 -9.19 -15.54
C ASP A 139 -8.09 -8.88 -17.04
N VAL A 140 -7.09 -8.10 -17.45
CA VAL A 140 -6.91 -7.61 -18.83
C VAL A 140 -5.45 -7.37 -19.17
N ASP A 141 -5.09 -7.75 -20.39
CA ASP A 141 -3.77 -7.46 -20.97
C ASP A 141 -3.75 -6.18 -21.82
N THR A 142 -4.87 -5.45 -21.91
CA THR A 142 -5.02 -4.24 -22.74
C THR A 142 -5.41 -3.01 -21.91
N PRO A 143 -5.16 -1.78 -22.40
CA PRO A 143 -5.55 -0.56 -21.70
C PRO A 143 -7.05 -0.50 -21.41
N ILE A 144 -7.42 -0.18 -20.18
CA ILE A 144 -8.80 -0.02 -19.70
C ILE A 144 -8.95 1.38 -19.09
N ASP A 145 -10.12 1.98 -19.25
CA ASP A 145 -10.58 3.07 -18.39
C ASP A 145 -11.46 2.47 -17.27
N ALA A 146 -11.02 2.56 -16.02
CA ALA A 146 -11.73 2.08 -14.85
C ALA A 146 -12.41 3.25 -14.15
N THR A 147 -13.70 3.47 -14.42
CA THR A 147 -14.48 4.53 -13.79
C THR A 147 -15.16 4.01 -12.53
N PHE A 148 -14.89 4.65 -11.40
CA PHE A 148 -15.47 4.33 -10.10
C PHE A 148 -16.58 5.30 -9.76
N LEU A 149 -17.70 4.77 -9.28
CA LEU A 149 -18.90 5.49 -8.93
C LEU A 149 -19.39 5.07 -7.55
N TYR A 150 -20.09 5.99 -6.89
CA TYR A 150 -20.82 5.70 -5.66
C TYR A 150 -22.23 6.26 -5.69
N ARG A 151 -23.08 5.76 -4.79
CA ARG A 151 -24.33 6.41 -4.39
C ARG A 151 -24.72 6.01 -2.97
N PRO A 152 -25.39 6.88 -2.20
CA PRO A 152 -26.04 6.46 -0.96
C PRO A 152 -27.17 5.45 -1.23
N VAL A 153 -27.27 4.43 -0.38
CA VAL A 153 -28.36 3.45 -0.44
C VAL A 153 -29.72 4.16 -0.35
N GLY A 154 -30.67 3.70 -1.17
CA GLY A 154 -32.00 4.32 -1.28
C GLY A 154 -32.09 5.48 -2.29
N THR A 155 -30.97 5.88 -2.90
CA THR A 155 -30.95 6.86 -4.00
C THR A 155 -30.75 6.19 -5.36
N SER A 156 -31.12 6.89 -6.45
CA SER A 156 -30.99 6.37 -7.82
C SER A 156 -29.83 6.98 -8.61
N GLU A 157 -29.28 8.11 -8.17
CA GLU A 157 -28.26 8.88 -8.88
C GLU A 157 -26.85 8.39 -8.54
N TRP A 158 -26.09 7.97 -9.55
CA TRP A 158 -24.67 7.59 -9.40
C TRP A 158 -23.79 8.81 -9.56
N ARG A 159 -22.80 8.95 -8.67
CA ARG A 159 -21.79 9.99 -8.71
C ARG A 159 -20.43 9.39 -9.04
N VAL A 160 -19.69 10.01 -9.95
CA VAL A 160 -18.34 9.59 -10.31
C VAL A 160 -17.37 10.04 -9.23
N ILE A 161 -16.53 9.12 -8.75
CA ILE A 161 -15.40 9.41 -7.86
C ILE A 161 -14.19 9.82 -8.71
N GLY A 162 -13.87 8.99 -9.70
CA GLY A 162 -12.75 9.18 -10.61
C GLY A 162 -12.68 8.07 -11.66
N THR A 163 -11.77 8.25 -12.63
CA THR A 163 -11.38 7.22 -13.59
C THR A 163 -9.88 7.00 -13.43
N ASP A 164 -9.50 5.73 -13.28
CA ASP A 164 -8.11 5.30 -13.33
C ASP A 164 -7.88 4.51 -14.62
N ASP A 165 -6.75 4.74 -15.28
CA ASP A 165 -6.43 4.14 -16.58
C ASP A 165 -5.18 3.26 -16.53
N THR A 166 -4.58 3.14 -15.35
CA THR A 166 -3.32 2.46 -15.12
C THR A 166 -3.41 1.57 -13.89
N ALA A 167 -3.16 0.27 -14.04
CA ALA A 167 -3.13 -0.65 -12.90
C ALA A 167 -1.97 -0.33 -11.93
N PRO A 168 -2.11 -0.57 -10.61
CA PRO A 168 -3.32 -1.08 -9.93
C PRO A 168 -4.46 -0.04 -9.93
N TYR A 169 -5.66 -0.47 -10.33
CA TYR A 169 -6.79 0.45 -10.55
C TYR A 169 -7.41 0.86 -9.22
N ARG A 170 -7.33 2.15 -8.90
CA ARG A 170 -7.88 2.67 -7.64
C ARG A 170 -8.28 4.15 -7.73
N VAL A 171 -9.25 4.51 -6.91
CA VAL A 171 -9.57 5.91 -6.63
C VAL A 171 -9.66 6.13 -5.14
N PHE A 172 -9.56 7.40 -4.73
CA PHE A 172 -9.71 7.78 -3.34
C PHE A 172 -11.00 8.59 -3.17
N HIS A 173 -11.99 8.01 -2.51
CA HIS A 173 -13.26 8.66 -2.22
C HIS A 173 -13.19 9.42 -0.90
N ASP A 174 -13.27 10.75 -0.96
CA ASP A 174 -13.41 11.59 0.23
C ASP A 174 -14.87 11.53 0.73
N VAL A 175 -15.07 10.84 1.85
CA VAL A 175 -16.35 10.68 2.55
C VAL A 175 -16.38 11.45 3.87
N SER A 176 -15.37 12.27 4.16
CA SER A 176 -15.25 13.00 5.44
C SER A 176 -16.44 13.90 5.76
N ALA A 177 -17.11 14.42 4.73
CA ALA A 177 -18.31 15.26 4.86
C ALA A 177 -19.63 14.47 4.93
N MET A 178 -19.61 13.14 4.85
CA MET A 178 -20.81 12.30 4.91
C MET A 178 -21.13 11.88 6.34
N GLU A 179 -22.41 11.67 6.65
CA GLU A 179 -22.82 11.21 7.97
C GLU A 179 -22.31 9.78 8.24
N LYS A 180 -21.70 9.55 9.41
CA LYS A 180 -21.33 8.21 9.85
C LYS A 180 -22.57 7.30 9.91
N GLY A 181 -22.42 6.04 9.52
CA GLY A 181 -23.49 5.08 9.31
C GLY A 181 -24.14 5.14 7.93
N THR A 182 -23.78 6.09 7.06
CA THR A 182 -24.33 6.15 5.69
C THR A 182 -23.88 4.93 4.90
N LEU A 183 -24.84 4.14 4.41
CA LEU A 183 -24.55 3.04 3.50
C LEU A 183 -24.29 3.57 2.09
N LEU A 184 -23.14 3.24 1.52
CA LEU A 184 -22.74 3.59 0.17
C LEU A 184 -22.66 2.34 -0.71
N GLU A 185 -23.33 2.36 -1.85
CA GLU A 185 -23.06 1.41 -2.92
C GLU A 185 -21.96 1.95 -3.81
N TYR A 186 -21.00 1.09 -4.14
CA TYR A 186 -19.93 1.36 -5.07
C TYR A 186 -20.11 0.53 -6.33
N ARG A 187 -19.71 1.12 -7.46
CA ARG A 187 -19.70 0.45 -8.76
C ARG A 187 -18.44 0.86 -9.51
N ILE A 188 -17.86 -0.11 -10.19
CA ILE A 188 -16.83 0.14 -11.20
C ILE A 188 -17.40 -0.18 -12.57
N ILE A 189 -17.01 0.64 -13.55
CA ILE A 189 -17.23 0.42 -14.96
C ILE A 189 -15.85 0.37 -15.60
N ALA A 190 -15.38 -0.83 -15.92
CA ALA A 190 -14.18 -1.05 -16.71
C ALA A 190 -14.57 -1.01 -18.17
N LYS A 191 -14.10 -0.01 -18.89
CA LYS A 191 -14.37 0.16 -20.30
C LYS A 191 -13.09 -0.11 -21.10
N ASP A 192 -13.17 -1.07 -22.00
CA ASP A 192 -12.07 -1.28 -22.95
C ASP A 192 -12.12 -0.28 -24.11
N ARG A 193 -11.06 -0.29 -24.92
CA ARG A 193 -10.89 0.70 -26.00
C ARG A 193 -11.78 0.42 -27.20
N GLN A 194 -12.59 -0.63 -27.13
CA GLN A 194 -13.58 -1.01 -28.12
C GLN A 194 -15.01 -0.88 -27.58
N ASP A 195 -15.19 -0.08 -26.52
CA ASP A 195 -16.46 0.23 -25.86
C ASP A 195 -17.15 -0.97 -25.20
N ARG A 196 -16.46 -2.10 -24.99
CA ARG A 196 -17.00 -3.16 -24.13
C ARG A 196 -16.82 -2.79 -22.68
N ILE A 197 -17.79 -3.22 -21.90
CA ILE A 197 -17.92 -2.82 -20.51
C ILE A 197 -17.96 -4.07 -19.64
N GLY A 198 -17.07 -4.10 -18.66
CA GLY A 198 -17.16 -4.94 -17.47
C GLY A 198 -17.61 -4.09 -16.30
N THR A 199 -18.41 -4.65 -15.40
CA THR A 199 -18.85 -3.93 -14.21
C THR A 199 -18.79 -4.83 -13.00
N ALA A 200 -18.43 -4.25 -11.86
CA ALA A 200 -18.58 -4.88 -10.56
C ALA A 200 -19.21 -3.90 -9.57
N GLY A 201 -19.76 -4.43 -8.49
CA GLY A 201 -20.37 -3.65 -7.43
C GLY A 201 -20.05 -4.22 -6.07
N SER A 202 -19.96 -3.34 -5.09
CA SER A 202 -19.83 -3.65 -3.68
C SER A 202 -20.51 -2.55 -2.88
N TRP A 203 -20.48 -2.63 -1.56
CA TRP A 203 -21.03 -1.60 -0.70
C TRP A 203 -20.18 -1.45 0.56
N GLY A 204 -20.21 -0.27 1.17
CA GLY A 204 -19.51 0.03 2.42
C GLY A 204 -20.33 0.97 3.29
N VAL A 205 -19.87 1.18 4.51
CA VAL A 205 -20.52 2.04 5.51
C VAL A 205 -19.61 3.21 5.84
N VAL A 206 -20.11 4.44 5.75
CA VAL A 206 -19.36 5.61 6.19
C VAL A 206 -19.07 5.48 7.67
N GLY A 207 -17.80 5.44 8.06
CA GLY A 207 -17.41 5.27 9.46
C GLY A 207 -16.29 6.21 9.86
N ALA A 208 -15.59 5.89 10.94
CA ALA A 208 -14.28 6.49 11.17
C ALA A 208 -13.39 6.20 9.95
N PRO A 209 -12.46 7.10 9.57
CA PRO A 209 -11.42 6.76 8.62
C PRO A 209 -10.75 5.49 9.11
N ALA A 210 -10.98 4.39 8.39
CA ALA A 210 -10.07 3.25 8.46
C ALA A 210 -8.70 3.84 8.20
N ALA A 211 -7.82 3.82 9.19
CA ALA A 211 -6.42 4.06 8.90
C ALA A 211 -6.07 3.02 7.85
N GLY A 212 -5.64 3.51 6.68
CA GLY A 212 -5.57 2.70 5.47
C GLY A 212 -4.92 1.38 5.84
N GLY A 213 -5.68 0.28 5.65
CA GLY A 213 -5.14 -1.05 5.79
C GLY A 213 -3.98 -1.12 4.82
N GLY A 214 -2.77 -0.88 5.34
CA GLY A 214 -1.56 -0.99 4.59
C GLY A 214 -1.60 -2.37 3.99
N SER A 215 -1.58 -2.42 2.66
CA SER A 215 -1.08 -3.60 1.99
C SER A 215 0.22 -3.94 2.72
N GLY A 216 0.26 -5.08 3.41
CA GLY A 216 1.49 -5.65 3.93
C GLY A 216 2.37 -6.10 2.77
N SER A 217 2.64 -5.20 1.82
CA SER A 217 3.64 -5.36 0.79
C SER A 217 4.98 -5.33 1.49
N ASN A 218 5.53 -6.51 1.76
CA ASN A 218 6.94 -6.68 2.10
C ASN A 218 7.83 -6.49 0.86
N ASP A 219 7.58 -5.47 0.04
CA ASP A 219 8.74 -4.79 -0.53
C ASP A 219 9.56 -4.35 0.68
N PRO A 220 10.88 -4.58 0.72
CA PRO A 220 11.70 -4.17 1.86
C PRO A 220 11.44 -2.69 2.12
N VAL A 221 10.67 -2.38 3.16
CA VAL A 221 10.46 -1.00 3.57
C VAL A 221 11.81 -0.57 4.11
N GLU A 222 12.46 0.33 3.38
CA GLU A 222 13.75 0.90 3.77
C GLU A 222 13.57 1.52 5.15
N GLN A 223 14.24 0.94 6.13
CA GLN A 223 14.12 1.39 7.52
C GLN A 223 14.86 2.72 7.67
N PRO A 224 14.32 3.69 8.43
CA PRO A 224 15.03 4.91 8.74
C PRO A 224 16.26 4.60 9.61
N ASP A 225 17.21 5.53 9.67
CA ASP A 225 18.38 5.36 10.53
C ASP A 225 18.00 5.49 12.02
N PHE A 226 16.97 6.28 12.32
CA PHE A 226 16.51 6.55 13.69
C PHE A 226 15.00 6.72 13.77
N VAL A 227 14.39 6.18 14.83
CA VAL A 227 13.02 6.47 15.23
C VAL A 227 13.02 6.77 16.72
N SER A 228 12.35 7.84 17.12
CA SER A 228 12.16 8.19 18.52
C SER A 228 10.70 8.40 18.86
N VAL A 229 10.39 8.36 20.16
CA VAL A 229 9.07 8.69 20.72
C VAL A 229 9.11 10.01 21.51
N PRO A 230 9.39 11.15 20.86
CA PRO A 230 9.39 12.43 21.56
C PRO A 230 8.00 12.78 22.09
N GLY A 231 7.97 13.25 23.34
CA GLY A 231 6.75 13.58 24.05
C GLY A 231 7.00 14.39 25.31
N ALA A 232 5.92 14.64 26.06
CA ALA A 232 5.97 15.36 27.33
C ALA A 232 6.59 14.55 28.49
N HIS A 233 7.11 13.35 28.20
CA HIS A 233 7.68 12.41 29.15
C HIS A 233 9.20 12.23 28.94
N ASN A 234 9.81 12.98 28.01
CA ASN A 234 11.21 12.75 27.64
C ASN A 234 12.15 13.18 28.77
N SER A 235 11.81 14.21 29.54
CA SER A 235 12.61 14.62 30.70
C SER A 235 12.73 13.49 31.74
N GLU A 236 11.67 12.70 31.89
CA GLU A 236 11.58 11.53 32.76
C GLU A 236 12.39 10.34 32.23
N MET A 237 12.55 10.25 30.90
CA MET A 237 13.49 9.31 30.25
C MET A 237 14.95 9.73 30.42
N GLY A 238 15.22 10.97 30.87
CA GLY A 238 16.56 11.53 31.05
C GLY A 238 16.99 12.52 29.96
N CYS A 239 16.09 12.90 29.05
CA CYS A 239 16.34 13.96 28.09
C CYS A 239 16.49 15.31 28.81
N THR A 240 17.34 16.19 28.28
CA THR A 240 17.58 17.51 28.87
C THR A 240 17.76 18.56 27.77
N GLY A 241 17.59 19.83 28.11
CA GLY A 241 17.92 20.96 27.22
C GLY A 241 16.71 21.69 26.64
N ASP A 242 17.00 22.82 26.00
CA ASP A 242 15.99 23.76 25.47
C ASP A 242 15.27 23.23 24.22
N PRO A 243 14.03 23.70 23.91
CA PRO A 243 13.29 24.75 24.61
C PRO A 243 12.37 24.27 25.74
N ASN A 244 12.23 22.97 25.96
CA ASN A 244 11.25 22.40 26.89
C ASN A 244 11.88 21.49 27.96
N ASP A 245 13.06 21.85 28.47
CA ASP A 245 13.76 21.10 29.54
C ASP A 245 13.98 19.59 29.26
N GLY A 246 14.07 19.19 27.99
CA GLY A 246 14.20 17.79 27.56
C GLY A 246 12.99 17.24 26.83
N ASP A 247 11.83 17.87 26.95
CA ASP A 247 10.58 17.39 26.35
C ASP A 247 10.45 17.69 24.86
N TRP A 248 9.74 16.79 24.16
CA TRP A 248 9.48 16.89 22.72
C TRP A 248 10.75 17.01 21.87
N GLN A 249 11.79 16.24 22.21
CA GLN A 249 13.08 16.27 21.54
C GLN A 249 13.30 15.02 20.66
N PRO A 250 13.08 15.08 19.33
CA PRO A 250 13.29 13.95 18.42
C PRO A 250 14.71 13.38 18.45
N ALA A 251 15.71 14.24 18.68
CA ALA A 251 17.11 13.87 18.68
C ALA A 251 17.61 13.39 20.05
N CYS A 252 16.76 13.34 21.08
CA CYS A 252 17.19 12.85 22.38
C CYS A 252 17.52 11.36 22.28
N GLU A 253 18.73 10.99 22.70
CA GLU A 253 19.20 9.60 22.68
C GLU A 253 18.39 8.68 23.61
N PHE A 254 17.88 9.21 24.73
CA PHE A 254 17.12 8.44 25.71
C PHE A 254 15.70 8.11 25.26
N ALA A 255 15.19 8.77 24.22
CA ALA A 255 13.86 8.55 23.65
C ALA A 255 13.91 7.76 22.32
N GLN A 256 15.08 7.28 21.91
CA GLN A 256 15.23 6.48 20.69
C GLN A 256 14.69 5.07 20.89
N LEU A 257 13.94 4.59 19.90
CA LEU A 257 13.57 3.19 19.78
C LEU A 257 14.73 2.41 19.14
N THR A 258 14.73 1.10 19.35
CA THR A 258 15.64 0.16 18.69
C THR A 258 14.86 -0.69 17.70
N LEU A 259 15.34 -0.78 16.46
CA LEU A 259 14.77 -1.69 15.47
C LEU A 259 15.03 -3.14 15.87
N ASP A 260 13.96 -3.92 15.99
CA ASP A 260 14.04 -5.36 16.19
C ASP A 260 14.31 -6.05 14.84
N GLY A 261 15.47 -6.71 14.74
CA GLY A 261 15.89 -7.41 13.52
C GLY A 261 14.99 -8.59 13.13
N ASN A 262 14.22 -9.15 14.06
CA ASN A 262 13.37 -10.31 13.81
C ASN A 262 12.05 -9.92 13.12
N ASP A 263 11.40 -8.87 13.60
CA ASP A 263 10.07 -8.46 13.11
C ASP A 263 10.02 -7.09 12.42
N GLN A 264 11.13 -6.34 12.40
CA GLN A 264 11.26 -5.01 11.80
C GLN A 264 10.39 -3.94 12.47
N ILE A 265 10.04 -4.14 13.74
CA ILE A 265 9.34 -3.14 14.55
C ILE A 265 10.34 -2.39 15.41
N TRP A 266 10.19 -1.07 15.49
CA TRP A 266 10.96 -0.23 16.41
C TRP A 266 10.36 -0.31 17.80
N LYS A 267 11.17 -0.63 18.81
CA LYS A 267 10.70 -0.90 20.19
C LYS A 267 11.54 -0.18 21.24
N GLY A 268 10.91 0.17 22.35
CA GLY A 268 11.60 0.67 23.54
C GLY A 268 10.71 0.65 24.77
N THR A 269 11.32 0.48 25.95
CA THR A 269 10.60 0.35 27.23
C THR A 269 11.23 1.25 28.28
N TRP A 270 10.39 2.01 29.00
CA TRP A 270 10.83 2.92 30.05
C TRP A 270 9.90 2.90 31.25
N THR A 271 10.45 3.19 32.43
CA THR A 271 9.63 3.46 33.62
C THR A 271 9.17 4.90 33.60
N ILE A 272 7.87 5.14 33.46
CA ILE A 272 7.27 6.47 33.37
C ILE A 272 6.50 6.76 34.67
N PRO A 273 6.58 7.98 35.24
CA PRO A 273 5.79 8.35 36.41
C PRO A 273 4.28 8.37 36.12
N GLY A 274 3.47 8.23 37.16
CA GLY A 274 2.03 8.31 37.03
C GLY A 274 1.56 9.68 36.56
N GLY A 275 0.65 9.72 35.59
CA GLY A 275 0.21 10.96 34.97
C GLY A 275 -0.42 10.76 33.60
N GLN A 276 -0.84 11.88 33.01
CA GLN A 276 -1.28 11.94 31.62
C GLN A 276 -0.16 12.49 30.76
N TRP A 277 0.13 11.80 29.67
CA TRP A 277 1.26 12.09 28.82
C TRP A 277 0.80 12.16 27.37
N ALA A 278 1.65 12.74 26.52
CA ALA A 278 1.43 12.74 25.08
C ALA A 278 2.75 12.63 24.32
N TYR A 279 2.70 12.03 23.12
CA TYR A 279 3.88 11.78 22.29
C TYR A 279 3.53 11.60 20.81
N LYS A 280 4.57 11.41 19.99
CA LYS A 280 4.53 11.06 18.56
C LYS A 280 5.73 10.18 18.21
N ALA A 281 5.71 9.54 17.04
CA ALA A 281 6.91 9.00 16.42
C ALA A 281 7.60 10.10 15.58
N ALA A 282 8.90 10.29 15.76
CA ALA A 282 9.71 11.18 14.93
C ALA A 282 10.82 10.41 14.22
N ILE A 283 11.07 10.77 12.96
CA ILE A 283 11.94 10.01 12.07
C ILE A 283 13.25 10.77 11.84
N ASN A 284 14.37 10.03 11.86
CA ASN A 284 15.72 10.54 11.59
C ASN A 284 16.10 11.76 12.46
N ASN A 285 15.79 11.68 13.76
CA ASN A 285 16.11 12.71 14.76
C ASN A 285 15.53 14.10 14.48
N SER A 286 14.47 14.20 13.66
CA SER A 286 13.84 15.46 13.26
C SER A 286 12.31 15.36 13.28
N TRP A 287 11.65 16.51 13.28
CA TRP A 287 10.21 16.63 13.07
C TRP A 287 9.81 16.69 11.60
N ASP A 288 10.78 16.72 10.66
CA ASP A 288 10.52 16.81 9.22
C ASP A 288 9.59 15.70 8.72
N GLU A 289 9.77 14.50 9.26
CA GLU A 289 8.87 13.37 9.10
C GLU A 289 8.50 12.84 10.49
N ASN A 290 7.20 12.79 10.77
CA ASN A 290 6.67 12.33 12.05
C ASN A 290 5.24 11.83 11.89
N TYR A 291 4.84 10.92 12.77
CA TYR A 291 3.52 10.30 12.75
C TYR A 291 2.89 10.40 14.14
N GLY A 292 1.61 10.73 14.15
CA GLY A 292 0.81 10.91 15.36
C GLY A 292 -0.43 10.04 15.34
N MET A 293 -1.49 10.51 16.00
CA MET A 293 -2.77 9.82 16.12
C MET A 293 -3.24 9.28 14.76
N ASN A 294 -3.70 8.03 14.76
CA ASN A 294 -4.19 7.29 13.59
C ASN A 294 -3.17 7.13 12.44
N ALA A 295 -1.87 7.03 12.77
CA ALA A 295 -0.78 6.90 11.79
C ALA A 295 -0.72 8.08 10.79
N VAL A 296 -1.26 9.24 11.15
CA VAL A 296 -1.34 10.40 10.25
C VAL A 296 0.02 11.11 10.19
N PRO A 297 0.56 11.39 8.99
CA PRO A 297 1.75 12.22 8.84
C PRO A 297 1.53 13.61 9.44
N SER A 298 2.41 14.02 10.35
CA SER A 298 2.23 15.24 11.15
C SER A 298 0.88 15.30 11.89
N GLY A 299 0.33 14.13 12.25
CA GLY A 299 -0.97 13.97 12.92
C GLY A 299 -1.05 14.61 14.30
N GLU A 300 -2.16 14.44 15.01
CA GLU A 300 -2.28 14.93 16.39
C GLU A 300 -1.36 14.16 17.34
N ASN A 301 -1.11 14.71 18.54
CA ASN A 301 -0.35 13.99 19.56
C ASN A 301 -1.16 12.80 20.08
N ILE A 302 -0.48 11.70 20.39
CA ILE A 302 -1.09 10.50 20.96
C ILE A 302 -1.05 10.64 22.48
N SER A 303 -2.21 10.55 23.13
CA SER A 303 -2.34 10.64 24.59
C SER A 303 -2.38 9.26 25.22
N TYR A 304 -1.67 9.08 26.34
CA TYR A 304 -1.72 7.87 27.15
C TYR A 304 -1.68 8.21 28.64
N GLU A 305 -2.12 7.29 29.49
CA GLU A 305 -2.16 7.46 30.92
C GLU A 305 -1.32 6.38 31.61
N VAL A 306 -0.52 6.80 32.59
CA VAL A 306 0.23 5.90 33.46
C VAL A 306 -0.40 5.95 34.85
N PRO A 307 -0.68 4.80 35.50
CA PRO A 307 -1.26 4.75 36.83
C PRO A 307 -0.47 5.58 37.86
N ALA A 308 -1.14 6.09 38.90
CA ALA A 308 -0.57 7.02 39.88
C ALA A 308 0.74 6.58 40.59
N GLY A 309 1.11 5.30 40.52
CA GLY A 309 2.37 4.76 41.04
C GLY A 309 3.54 4.72 40.04
N GLY A 310 3.32 5.17 38.79
CA GLY A 310 4.21 4.90 37.66
C GLY A 310 4.07 3.46 37.15
N GLY A 311 4.77 3.17 36.06
CA GLY A 311 4.79 1.85 35.45
C GLY A 311 5.83 1.75 34.34
N GLU A 312 6.16 0.52 33.94
CA GLU A 312 6.85 0.30 32.67
C GLU A 312 5.87 0.53 31.53
N VAL A 313 6.30 1.27 30.51
CA VAL A 313 5.55 1.52 29.28
C VAL A 313 6.44 1.14 28.11
N SER A 314 5.94 0.26 27.26
CA SER A 314 6.58 -0.15 26.02
C SER A 314 5.95 0.57 24.83
N PHE A 315 6.78 1.14 23.97
CA PHE A 315 6.40 1.81 22.74
C PHE A 315 6.81 1.00 21.52
N TYR A 316 5.97 1.03 20.49
CA TYR A 316 6.12 0.28 19.27
C TYR A 316 5.86 1.19 18.07
N TYR A 317 6.70 1.12 17.04
CA TYR A 317 6.48 1.79 15.77
C TYR A 317 6.75 0.85 14.60
N ASP A 318 5.77 0.75 13.71
CA ASP A 318 5.89 0.05 12.45
C ASP A 318 6.08 1.06 11.32
N HIS A 319 7.25 1.03 10.66
CA HIS A 319 7.51 1.94 9.56
C HIS A 319 6.68 1.62 8.31
N ALA A 320 6.24 0.37 8.11
CA ALA A 320 5.47 0.00 6.93
C ALA A 320 4.05 0.61 6.94
N THR A 321 3.45 0.72 8.11
CA THR A 321 2.09 1.28 8.32
C THR A 321 2.11 2.69 8.89
N HIS A 322 3.27 3.13 9.36
CA HIS A 322 3.49 4.36 10.13
C HIS A 322 2.71 4.42 11.45
N TRP A 323 2.23 3.28 11.94
CA TRP A 323 1.52 3.24 13.21
C TRP A 323 2.50 3.22 14.37
N VAL A 324 2.24 4.08 15.35
CA VAL A 324 2.94 4.13 16.63
C VAL A 324 1.91 3.98 17.74
N THR A 325 2.23 3.15 18.73
CA THR A 325 1.38 2.93 19.92
C THR A 325 2.22 2.48 21.12
N SER A 326 1.57 2.36 22.28
CA SER A 326 2.15 1.83 23.52
C SER A 326 1.20 0.87 24.22
N ASP A 327 1.77 0.01 25.07
CA ASP A 327 1.00 -0.90 25.93
C ASP A 327 0.15 -0.18 27.00
N ALA A 328 0.38 1.12 27.21
CA ALA A 328 -0.44 1.99 28.05
C ALA A 328 -1.74 2.48 27.34
N GLU A 329 -1.81 2.40 26.01
CA GLU A 329 -2.99 2.79 25.23
C GLU A 329 -3.95 1.60 25.02
N GLY A 330 -3.41 0.39 24.97
CA GLY A 330 -4.19 -0.82 24.75
C GLY A 330 -3.30 -2.05 24.63
N PRO A 331 -3.92 -3.25 24.51
CA PRO A 331 -3.17 -4.48 24.40
C PRO A 331 -2.42 -4.57 23.06
N ILE A 332 -1.22 -5.15 23.10
CA ILE A 332 -0.45 -5.49 21.90
C ILE A 332 -0.87 -6.88 21.43
N ILE A 333 -1.48 -6.96 20.25
CA ILE A 333 -2.12 -8.17 19.73
C ILE A 333 -1.33 -8.79 18.58
N THR A 334 -0.90 -10.04 18.70
CA THR A 334 -0.31 -10.79 17.57
C THR A 334 -1.19 -11.96 17.18
N ALA A 335 -1.03 -12.44 15.93
CA ALA A 335 -1.68 -13.63 15.42
C ALA A 335 -0.66 -14.76 15.14
N PRO A 336 -0.10 -15.42 16.17
CA PRO A 336 0.84 -16.50 15.93
C PRO A 336 0.17 -17.71 15.28
N GLY A 337 0.91 -18.37 14.40
CA GLY A 337 0.36 -19.47 13.63
C GLY A 337 1.41 -20.21 12.83
N SER A 338 0.96 -21.24 12.10
CA SER A 338 1.80 -22.13 11.28
C SER A 338 2.29 -21.51 9.97
N PHE A 339 2.29 -20.17 9.89
CA PHE A 339 2.67 -19.37 8.72
C PHE A 339 3.67 -18.26 9.06
N GLN A 340 4.03 -18.07 10.34
CA GLN A 340 4.87 -16.93 10.73
C GLN A 340 6.28 -16.97 10.12
N SER A 341 6.83 -18.16 9.94
CA SER A 341 8.15 -18.33 9.30
C SER A 341 8.16 -17.78 7.86
N VAL A 342 7.06 -17.90 7.11
CA VAL A 342 6.96 -17.32 5.75
C VAL A 342 6.85 -15.79 5.77
N LEU A 343 6.37 -15.22 6.87
CA LEU A 343 6.33 -13.77 7.09
C LEU A 343 7.67 -13.20 7.58
N GLY A 344 8.68 -14.05 7.77
CA GLY A 344 10.03 -13.65 8.18
C GLY A 344 10.29 -13.73 9.68
N CYS A 345 9.40 -14.33 10.48
CA CYS A 345 9.72 -14.71 11.85
C CYS A 345 10.78 -15.83 11.88
N ALA A 346 11.52 -15.96 12.98
CA ALA A 346 12.51 -17.03 13.17
C ALA A 346 11.89 -18.44 13.16
N GLY A 347 10.58 -18.55 13.41
CA GLY A 347 9.82 -19.78 13.36
C GLY A 347 8.33 -19.53 13.46
N ASP A 348 7.57 -20.62 13.48
CA ASP A 348 6.13 -20.60 13.69
C ASP A 348 5.77 -20.55 15.18
N TRP A 349 4.54 -20.12 15.49
CA TRP A 349 3.98 -20.08 16.85
C TRP A 349 4.77 -19.22 17.86
N GLN A 350 5.27 -18.07 17.40
CA GLN A 350 6.03 -17.11 18.19
C GLN A 350 5.15 -15.90 18.54
N PRO A 351 4.63 -15.77 19.77
CA PRO A 351 3.78 -14.64 20.17
C PRO A 351 4.50 -13.30 20.22
N ASP A 352 5.82 -13.34 20.40
CA ASP A 352 6.73 -12.21 20.47
C ASP A 352 7.18 -11.68 19.10
N CYS A 353 6.94 -12.43 18.02
CA CYS A 353 7.22 -11.96 16.67
C CYS A 353 6.05 -11.13 16.12
N MET A 354 6.28 -9.84 15.89
CA MET A 354 5.25 -8.88 15.46
C MET A 354 5.06 -8.80 13.93
N ARG A 355 5.54 -9.79 13.15
CA ARG A 355 5.25 -9.83 11.69
C ARG A 355 3.75 -9.92 11.39
N PRO A 356 2.96 -10.77 12.09
CA PRO A 356 1.50 -10.71 12.07
C PRO A 356 0.95 -9.88 13.24
N TRP A 357 1.45 -8.65 13.42
CA TRP A 357 0.90 -7.71 14.40
C TRP A 357 -0.45 -7.21 13.90
N LEU A 358 -1.52 -7.47 14.67
CA LEU A 358 -2.83 -6.89 14.39
C LEU A 358 -2.86 -5.48 14.97
N GLN A 359 -3.19 -4.51 14.14
CA GLN A 359 -3.11 -3.10 14.44
C GLN A 359 -4.50 -2.48 14.47
N ASP A 360 -4.72 -1.53 15.39
CA ASP A 360 -5.95 -0.76 15.51
C ASP A 360 -5.63 0.75 15.51
N PRO A 361 -5.17 1.28 14.36
CA PRO A 361 -4.84 2.69 14.27
C PRO A 361 -6.03 3.63 14.38
N ASP A 362 -7.28 3.19 14.16
CA ASP A 362 -8.45 4.07 14.27
C ASP A 362 -9.18 3.98 15.64
N GLY A 363 -8.75 3.04 16.49
CA GLY A 363 -9.21 2.89 17.86
C GLY A 363 -10.64 2.38 17.95
N ASP A 364 -11.13 1.67 16.93
CA ASP A 364 -12.50 1.15 16.91
C ASP A 364 -12.68 -0.16 17.70
N GLY A 365 -11.58 -0.75 18.19
CA GLY A 365 -11.54 -2.00 18.92
C GLY A 365 -11.37 -3.23 18.03
N THR A 366 -11.21 -3.05 16.71
CA THR A 366 -10.97 -4.10 15.73
C THR A 366 -9.53 -4.07 15.24
N TYR A 367 -8.73 -5.03 15.69
CA TYR A 367 -7.34 -5.13 15.31
C TYR A 367 -7.21 -5.90 14.00
N THR A 368 -6.46 -5.37 13.04
CA THR A 368 -6.34 -5.97 11.71
C THR A 368 -4.90 -6.18 11.26
N PHE A 369 -4.67 -7.27 10.53
CA PHE A 369 -3.43 -7.57 9.83
C PHE A 369 -3.75 -8.16 8.45
N THR A 370 -3.07 -7.71 7.40
CA THR A 370 -3.30 -8.20 6.03
C THR A 370 -1.98 -8.51 5.33
N THR A 371 -1.92 -9.65 4.64
CA THR A 371 -0.74 -10.08 3.88
C THR A 371 -1.11 -10.96 2.68
N SER A 372 -0.29 -10.93 1.63
CA SER A 372 -0.39 -11.81 0.46
C SER A 372 0.71 -12.88 0.41
N LEU A 373 1.53 -12.99 1.47
CA LEU A 373 2.74 -13.82 1.46
C LEU A 373 2.52 -15.26 1.89
N ILE A 374 1.39 -15.55 2.54
CA ILE A 374 1.07 -16.90 2.97
C ILE A 374 0.81 -17.72 1.69
N PRO A 375 1.59 -18.79 1.42
CA PRO A 375 1.36 -19.62 0.24
C PRO A 375 -0.01 -20.30 0.27
N ALA A 376 -0.43 -20.86 -0.87
CA ALA A 376 -1.62 -21.70 -0.92
C ALA A 376 -1.48 -22.89 0.03
N GLY A 377 -2.49 -23.13 0.86
CA GLY A 377 -2.42 -24.19 1.86
C GLY A 377 -3.47 -24.11 2.95
N SER A 378 -3.33 -24.97 3.94
CA SER A 378 -4.13 -24.97 5.17
C SER A 378 -3.23 -24.60 6.34
N TYR A 379 -3.69 -23.67 7.15
CA TYR A 379 -2.91 -23.05 8.21
C TYR A 379 -3.72 -22.93 9.49
N GLU A 380 -3.00 -22.81 10.59
CA GLU A 380 -3.57 -22.55 11.90
C GLU A 380 -3.12 -21.19 12.43
N VAL A 381 -3.98 -20.55 13.22
CA VAL A 381 -3.69 -19.28 13.90
C VAL A 381 -4.37 -19.21 15.26
N LYS A 382 -3.78 -18.45 16.18
CA LYS A 382 -4.37 -18.10 17.46
C LYS A 382 -4.02 -16.65 17.80
N VAL A 383 -4.82 -16.00 18.63
CA VAL A 383 -4.55 -14.63 19.06
C VAL A 383 -3.80 -14.66 20.39
N ALA A 384 -2.70 -13.91 20.46
CA ALA A 384 -1.89 -13.72 21.66
C ALA A 384 -1.90 -12.24 22.06
N HIS A 385 -2.01 -11.98 23.36
CA HIS A 385 -1.91 -10.64 23.95
C HIS A 385 -0.54 -10.45 24.59
N ALA A 386 -0.09 -9.20 24.68
CA ALA A 386 1.13 -8.81 25.38
C ALA A 386 2.37 -9.60 24.95
N LEU A 387 2.43 -9.99 23.68
CA LEU A 387 3.56 -10.70 23.07
C LEU A 387 3.89 -12.05 23.77
N SER A 388 2.94 -12.65 24.49
CA SER A 388 3.12 -13.90 25.22
C SER A 388 1.92 -14.84 25.08
N TRP A 389 2.06 -16.08 25.56
CA TRP A 389 0.95 -17.03 25.62
C TRP A 389 0.14 -16.94 26.92
N ASP A 390 0.48 -16.03 27.84
CA ASP A 390 -0.18 -15.94 29.15
C ASP A 390 -1.65 -15.53 29.02
N GLU A 391 -1.96 -14.70 28.02
CA GLU A 391 -3.32 -14.36 27.62
C GLU A 391 -3.49 -14.61 26.12
N ASN A 392 -4.37 -15.56 25.77
CA ASN A 392 -4.59 -15.97 24.39
C ASN A 392 -6.03 -16.45 24.15
N TYR A 393 -6.51 -16.26 22.93
CA TYR A 393 -7.89 -16.57 22.55
C TYR A 393 -7.95 -17.43 21.29
N GLY A 394 -8.66 -18.55 21.40
CA GLY A 394 -8.92 -19.50 20.33
C GLY A 394 -10.30 -19.36 19.71
N VAL A 395 -10.76 -20.39 18.98
CA VAL A 395 -12.03 -20.40 18.24
C VAL A 395 -13.20 -19.90 19.08
N GLY A 396 -13.91 -18.90 18.55
CA GLY A 396 -15.10 -18.31 19.19
C GLY A 396 -14.76 -17.37 20.36
N GLY A 397 -13.51 -16.90 20.45
CA GLY A 397 -13.05 -16.02 21.52
C GLY A 397 -12.89 -16.69 22.88
N VAL A 398 -12.67 -18.01 22.87
CA VAL A 398 -12.50 -18.79 24.11
C VAL A 398 -11.07 -18.62 24.63
N PRO A 399 -10.87 -18.18 25.89
CA PRO A 399 -9.56 -18.17 26.54
C PRO A 399 -8.93 -19.57 26.50
N ASP A 400 -7.66 -19.66 26.12
CA ASP A 400 -6.93 -20.92 25.92
C ASP A 400 -7.62 -21.91 24.96
N GLY A 401 -8.51 -21.40 24.11
CA GLY A 401 -9.32 -22.20 23.19
C GLY A 401 -8.51 -22.91 22.10
N PRO A 402 -9.16 -23.73 21.28
CA PRO A 402 -8.49 -24.37 20.14
C PRO A 402 -8.04 -23.35 19.09
N ASN A 403 -7.05 -23.69 18.27
CA ASN A 403 -6.56 -22.84 17.17
C ASN A 403 -7.63 -22.66 16.08
N TYR A 404 -7.67 -21.48 15.47
CA TYR A 404 -8.45 -21.24 14.25
C TYR A 404 -7.78 -21.93 13.07
N GLN A 405 -8.60 -22.49 12.18
CA GLN A 405 -8.16 -23.08 10.91
C GLN A 405 -8.55 -22.14 9.78
N PHE A 406 -7.66 -21.90 8.83
CA PHE A 406 -7.97 -21.17 7.60
C PHE A 406 -7.24 -21.77 6.40
N SER A 407 -7.73 -21.47 5.20
CA SER A 407 -7.12 -21.91 3.96
C SER A 407 -6.81 -20.71 3.08
N VAL A 408 -5.64 -20.71 2.47
CA VAL A 408 -5.26 -19.75 1.45
C VAL A 408 -5.49 -20.39 0.07
N PRO A 409 -6.31 -19.80 -0.81
CA PRO A 409 -6.78 -20.46 -2.02
C PRO A 409 -5.72 -20.55 -3.13
N ALA A 410 -4.80 -19.60 -3.19
CA ALA A 410 -3.72 -19.53 -4.18
C ALA A 410 -2.53 -18.73 -3.62
N ASP A 411 -1.33 -18.96 -4.16
CA ASP A 411 -0.16 -18.14 -3.83
C ASP A 411 -0.45 -16.68 -4.22
N GLY A 412 -0.14 -15.74 -3.32
CA GLY A 412 -0.42 -14.32 -3.54
C GLY A 412 -1.84 -13.87 -3.16
N ALA A 413 -2.73 -14.80 -2.75
CA ALA A 413 -4.06 -14.43 -2.26
C ALA A 413 -3.97 -13.56 -1.00
N THR A 414 -4.79 -12.53 -0.93
CA THR A 414 -4.79 -11.60 0.19
C THR A 414 -5.48 -12.24 1.37
N THR A 415 -4.75 -12.43 2.47
CA THR A 415 -5.25 -12.96 3.73
C THR A 415 -5.33 -11.85 4.76
N THR A 416 -6.54 -11.59 5.25
CA THR A 416 -6.83 -10.59 6.28
C THR A 416 -7.28 -11.29 7.56
N PHE A 417 -6.65 -10.89 8.66
CA PHE A 417 -6.96 -11.27 10.02
C PHE A 417 -7.63 -10.06 10.68
N SER A 418 -8.81 -10.24 11.27
CA SER A 418 -9.58 -9.20 11.95
C SER A 418 -10.01 -9.72 13.31
N TYR A 419 -9.60 -9.05 14.37
CA TYR A 419 -9.83 -9.44 15.75
C TYR A 419 -10.66 -8.37 16.47
N ASP A 420 -11.86 -8.75 16.89
CA ASP A 420 -12.70 -7.92 17.75
C ASP A 420 -12.23 -8.06 19.20
N LEU A 421 -11.73 -6.98 19.80
CA LEU A 421 -11.23 -6.98 21.16
C LEU A 421 -12.34 -7.24 22.18
N ALA A 422 -13.57 -6.77 21.93
CA ALA A 422 -14.66 -6.87 22.89
C ALA A 422 -15.18 -8.32 23.05
N GLY A 423 -15.30 -9.05 21.94
CA GLY A 423 -15.71 -10.45 21.91
C GLY A 423 -14.55 -11.45 21.88
N HIS A 424 -13.32 -10.97 21.75
CA HIS A 424 -12.11 -11.78 21.50
C HIS A 424 -12.19 -12.70 20.29
N VAL A 425 -13.03 -12.38 19.30
CA VAL A 425 -13.26 -13.24 18.14
C VAL A 425 -12.33 -12.83 17.00
N LEU A 426 -11.56 -13.80 16.49
CA LEU A 426 -10.77 -13.64 15.28
C LEU A 426 -11.59 -14.13 14.07
N THR A 427 -11.60 -13.32 13.02
CA THR A 427 -12.08 -13.69 11.68
C THR A 427 -10.89 -13.68 10.72
N VAL A 428 -10.76 -14.73 9.91
CA VAL A 428 -9.74 -14.82 8.86
C VAL A 428 -10.42 -14.97 7.50
N THR A 429 -10.10 -14.08 6.57
CA THR A 429 -10.59 -14.14 5.19
C THR A 429 -9.40 -14.21 4.24
N SER A 430 -9.45 -15.09 3.25
CA SER A 430 -8.41 -15.23 2.22
C SER A 430 -9.06 -15.33 0.86
N GLY A 431 -8.61 -14.53 -0.12
CA GLY A 431 -9.29 -14.36 -1.40
C GLY A 431 -8.39 -13.92 -2.54
#